data_AF-A0A1B6HQZ9-F1
#
_entry.id   AF-A0A1B6HQZ9-F1
#
_cell.length_a   1.000
_cell.length_b   1.000
_cell.length_c   1.000
_cell.angle_alpha   90.00
_cell.angle_beta   90.00
_cell.angle_gamma   90.00
#
_symmetry.space_group_name_H-M   'P 1'
#
loop_
_entity.id
_entity.type
_entity.pdbx_description
1 polymer ?
#
loop_
_entity_poly.entity_id
_entity_poly.type
_entity_poly.pdbx_seq_one_letter_code
_entity_poly.pdbx_strand_id
1 'polypeptide(L)'
;EGLGMVSKWSVNSVKWVRKGFDEVVSSDSDDNIMSNVAKRRSSESIQLDREIEDLHVQIEKLSLERKNLENAYVTYGDIQRLRIFKDKLAFALKAPSDSVMEC
;
A
#
# COMPACT_ATOMS: atom_id res chain seq x y z
N GLU A 1 -10.35 -45.97 -1.08
CA GLU A 1 -11.77 -46.31 -1.27
C GLU A 1 -12.61 -45.47 -0.31
N GLY A 2 -13.73 -44.92 -0.77
CA GLY A 2 -14.67 -44.18 0.09
C GLY A 2 -15.04 -42.78 -0.40
N LEU A 3 -15.71 -42.69 -1.55
CA LEU A 3 -16.42 -41.48 -2.00
C LEU A 3 -17.51 -41.13 -0.98
N GLY A 4 -17.32 -40.04 -0.23
CA GLY A 4 -18.25 -39.53 0.78
C GLY A 4 -19.31 -38.60 0.19
N MET A 5 -20.36 -39.22 -0.35
CA MET A 5 -21.74 -38.73 -0.61
C MET A 5 -22.03 -37.23 -0.48
N VAL A 6 -22.24 -36.58 -1.63
CA VAL A 6 -22.99 -35.32 -1.76
C VAL A 6 -24.48 -35.64 -1.83
N SER A 7 -25.27 -35.23 -0.82
CA SER A 7 -26.73 -35.23 -0.93
C SER A 7 -27.20 -33.88 -1.46
N LYS A 8 -27.68 -33.88 -2.72
CA LYS A 8 -28.24 -32.72 -3.44
C LYS A 8 -29.73 -32.56 -3.11
N TRP A 9 -30.10 -31.51 -2.39
CA TRP A 9 -31.48 -31.07 -2.26
C TRP A 9 -31.60 -29.68 -2.90
N SER A 10 -32.10 -29.63 -4.14
CA SER A 10 -32.39 -28.40 -4.90
C SER A 10 -31.19 -27.58 -5.43
N VAL A 11 -31.43 -26.84 -6.51
CA VAL A 11 -30.43 -26.39 -7.50
C VAL A 11 -29.64 -25.13 -7.11
N ASN A 12 -29.76 -24.61 -5.89
CA ASN A 12 -29.18 -23.29 -5.60
C ASN A 12 -28.58 -23.07 -4.20
N SER A 13 -28.16 -24.12 -3.50
CA SER A 13 -27.49 -23.96 -2.21
C SER A 13 -26.53 -25.12 -1.90
N VAL A 14 -25.23 -24.87 -2.10
CA VAL A 14 -24.16 -25.73 -1.59
C VAL A 14 -23.69 -25.13 -0.26
N LYS A 15 -23.93 -25.84 0.85
CA LYS A 15 -23.36 -25.49 2.16
C LYS A 15 -22.28 -26.52 2.52
N TRP A 16 -21.06 -26.06 2.71
CA TRP A 16 -19.96 -26.89 3.19
C TRP A 16 -20.20 -27.25 4.64
N VAL A 17 -20.56 -28.50 4.92
CA VAL A 17 -20.67 -29.02 6.29
C VAL A 17 -19.29 -29.52 6.71
N ARG A 18 -18.54 -28.68 7.43
CA ARG A 18 -17.29 -29.09 8.09
C ARG A 18 -17.68 -29.95 9.30
N LYS A 19 -17.61 -31.27 9.13
CA LYS A 19 -17.87 -32.22 10.21
C LYS A 19 -16.71 -32.17 11.21
N GLY A 20 -17.00 -31.70 12.42
CA GLY A 20 -16.14 -31.83 13.60
C GLY A 20 -15.68 -30.50 14.18
N PHE A 21 -16.53 -29.87 14.99
CA PHE A 21 -16.20 -29.12 16.20
C PHE A 21 -17.54 -28.82 16.88
N ASP A 22 -18.08 -29.83 17.54
CA ASP A 22 -19.09 -29.63 18.58
C ASP A 22 -18.34 -29.80 19.90
N GLU A 23 -17.89 -28.68 20.46
CA GLU A 23 -17.89 -28.39 21.90
C GLU A 23 -17.36 -26.97 22.12
N VAL A 24 -18.05 -26.19 22.96
CA VAL A 24 -17.80 -24.80 23.34
C VAL A 24 -18.41 -23.74 22.40
N VAL A 25 -19.71 -23.57 22.61
CA VAL A 25 -20.44 -22.31 22.45
C VAL A 25 -19.69 -21.18 23.19
N SER A 26 -18.89 -20.40 22.47
CA SER A 26 -18.39 -19.06 22.85
C SER A 26 -17.93 -18.29 21.60
N SER A 27 -18.72 -18.28 20.52
CA SER A 27 -18.33 -17.69 19.22
C SER A 27 -18.75 -16.22 19.02
N ASP A 28 -19.67 -15.70 19.83
CA ASP A 28 -20.20 -14.33 19.63
C ASP A 28 -19.18 -13.23 19.98
N SER A 29 -18.17 -13.55 20.80
CA SER A 29 -17.12 -12.62 21.20
C SER A 29 -16.04 -12.48 20.14
N ASP A 30 -15.64 -13.59 19.51
CA ASP A 30 -14.52 -13.61 18.57
C ASP A 30 -14.88 -13.01 17.20
N ASP A 31 -16.10 -13.23 16.70
CA ASP A 31 -16.57 -12.59 15.47
C ASP A 31 -16.72 -11.07 15.63
N ASN A 32 -17.11 -10.62 16.82
CA ASN A 32 -17.20 -9.20 17.15
C ASN A 32 -15.81 -8.57 17.25
N ILE A 33 -14.85 -9.24 17.89
CA ILE A 33 -13.44 -8.80 17.95
C ILE A 33 -12.84 -8.74 16.53
N MET A 34 -13.01 -9.78 15.72
CA MET A 34 -12.50 -9.83 14.35
C MET A 34 -13.12 -8.73 13.48
N SER A 35 -14.43 -8.49 13.60
CA SER A 35 -15.12 -7.41 12.86
C SER A 35 -14.69 -6.02 13.33
N ASN A 36 -14.40 -5.83 14.62
CA ASN A 36 -13.88 -4.57 15.15
C ASN A 36 -12.43 -4.32 14.73
N VAL A 37 -11.59 -5.35 14.67
CA VAL A 37 -10.22 -5.25 14.13
C VAL A 37 -10.25 -4.94 12.64
N ALA A 38 -11.13 -5.58 11.87
CA ALA A 38 -11.31 -5.28 10.45
C ALA A 38 -11.80 -3.85 10.21
N LYS A 39 -12.76 -3.37 11.01
CA LYS A 39 -13.23 -1.97 10.96
C LYS A 39 -12.13 -0.98 11.32
N ARG A 40 -11.34 -1.25 12.37
CA ARG A 40 -10.19 -0.41 12.76
C ARG A 40 -9.14 -0.34 11.66
N ARG A 41 -8.75 -1.49 11.09
CA ARG A 41 -7.81 -1.54 9.96
C ARG A 41 -8.36 -0.83 8.73
N SER A 42 -9.66 -0.95 8.45
CA SER A 42 -10.30 -0.23 7.36
C SER A 42 -10.31 1.28 7.60
N SER A 43 -10.58 1.74 8.83
CA SER A 43 -10.50 3.17 9.15
C SER A 43 -9.08 3.73 9.09
N GLU A 44 -8.09 2.94 9.54
CA GLU A 44 -6.67 3.30 9.46
C GLU A 44 -6.22 3.39 7.99
N SER A 45 -6.60 2.44 7.14
CA SER A 45 -6.34 2.49 5.70
C SER A 45 -6.90 3.76 5.07
N ILE A 46 -8.17 4.08 5.33
CA ILE A 46 -8.81 5.29 4.78
C ILE A 46 -8.10 6.56 5.26
N GLN A 47 -7.61 6.57 6.50
CA GLN A 47 -6.87 7.70 7.02
C GLN A 47 -5.51 7.86 6.33
N LEU A 48 -4.78 6.77 6.12
CA LEU A 48 -3.51 6.79 5.40
C LEU A 48 -3.69 7.22 3.95
N ASP A 49 -4.74 6.73 3.28
CA ASP A 49 -5.05 7.12 1.89
C ASP A 49 -5.32 8.63 1.78
N ARG A 50 -6.04 9.21 2.76
CA ARG A 50 -6.26 10.66 2.82
C ARG A 50 -4.99 11.44 3.09
N GLU A 51 -4.13 10.93 3.96
CA GLU A 51 -2.84 11.58 4.26
C GLU A 51 -1.92 11.57 3.03
N ILE A 52 -1.89 10.45 2.30
CA ILE A 52 -1.18 10.34 1.02
C ILE A 52 -1.72 11.36 0.02
N GLU A 53 -3.04 11.47 -0.11
CA GLU A 53 -3.67 12.42 -1.03
C GLU A 53 -3.35 13.88 -0.66
N ASP A 54 -3.42 14.23 0.62
CA ASP A 54 -3.07 15.57 1.09
C ASP A 54 -1.60 15.90 0.84
N LEU A 55 -0.69 14.96 1.13
CA LEU A 55 0.73 15.11 0.86
C LEU A 55 1.02 15.25 -0.64
N HIS A 56 0.32 14.52 -1.50
CA HIS A 56 0.44 14.67 -2.95
C HIS A 56 0.04 16.07 -3.41
N VAL A 57 -1.09 16.60 -2.91
CA VAL A 57 -1.53 17.97 -3.21
C VAL A 57 -0.49 19.00 -2.74
N GLN A 58 0.09 18.81 -1.56
CA GLN A 58 1.15 19.69 -1.06
C GLN A 58 2.39 19.68 -1.96
N ILE A 59 2.86 18.50 -2.39
CA ILE A 59 4.01 18.35 -3.28
C ILE A 59 3.73 19.02 -4.63
N GLU A 60 2.53 18.81 -5.20
CA GLU A 60 2.15 19.41 -6.48
C GLU A 60 2.15 20.94 -6.40
N LYS A 61 1.56 21.50 -5.33
CA LYS A 61 1.53 22.94 -5.10
C LYS A 61 2.94 23.53 -5.00
N LEU A 62 3.84 22.87 -4.26
CA LEU A 62 5.23 23.30 -4.14
C LEU A 62 5.97 23.23 -5.47
N SER A 63 5.70 22.20 -6.28
CA SER A 63 6.36 21.94 -7.56
C SER A 63 5.91 22.88 -8.68
N LEU A 64 4.65 23.32 -8.66
CA LEU A 64 4.07 24.22 -9.68
C LEU A 64 4.28 25.71 -9.37
N GLU A 65 4.60 26.06 -8.13
CA GLU A 65 4.85 27.45 -7.75
C GLU A 65 6.17 27.97 -8.36
N ARG A 66 6.06 28.96 -9.26
CA ARG A 66 7.22 29.52 -10.00
C ARG A 66 8.39 29.94 -9.09
N LYS A 67 8.10 30.54 -7.93
CA LYS A 67 9.13 30.95 -6.97
C LYS A 67 9.93 29.77 -6.42
N ASN A 68 9.28 28.63 -6.21
CA ASN A 68 9.95 27.44 -5.72
C ASN A 68 10.75 26.79 -6.85
N LEU A 69 10.20 26.77 -8.07
CA LEU A 69 10.88 26.23 -9.24
C LEU A 69 12.18 26.99 -9.58
N GLU A 70 12.17 28.32 -9.47
CA GLU A 70 13.37 29.16 -9.66
C GLU A 70 14.47 28.85 -8.63
N ASN A 71 14.09 28.41 -7.43
CA ASN A 71 15.01 28.04 -6.36
C ASN A 71 15.24 26.52 -6.26
N ALA A 72 14.64 25.71 -7.14
CA ALA A 72 14.75 24.26 -7.15
C ALA A 72 16.01 23.79 -7.89
N TYR A 73 17.18 24.21 -7.40
CA TYR A 73 18.47 23.76 -7.91
C TYR A 73 19.42 23.40 -6.78
N VAL A 74 20.44 22.62 -7.13
CA VAL A 74 21.55 22.27 -6.24
C VAL A 74 22.85 22.75 -6.87
N THR A 75 23.80 23.14 -6.04
CA THR A 75 25.12 23.56 -6.49
C THR A 75 26.08 22.36 -6.56
N TYR A 76 27.16 22.52 -7.31
CA TYR A 76 28.24 21.52 -7.34
C TYR A 76 28.81 21.26 -5.93
N GLY A 77 28.93 22.31 -5.12
CA GLY A 77 29.39 22.19 -3.74
C GLY A 77 28.43 21.34 -2.88
N ASP A 78 27.13 21.38 -3.13
CA ASP A 78 26.14 20.56 -2.41
C ASP A 78 26.33 19.08 -2.73
N ILE A 79 26.56 18.76 -4.00
CA ILE A 79 26.81 17.39 -4.47
C ILE A 79 28.14 16.86 -3.93
N GLN A 80 29.22 17.65 -3.96
CA GLN A 80 30.54 17.24 -3.46
C GLN A 80 30.57 16.93 -1.96
N ARG A 81 29.75 17.62 -1.16
CA ARG A 81 29.69 17.38 0.29
C ARG A 81 29.07 16.02 0.64
N LEU A 82 28.36 15.40 -0.30
CA LEU A 82 27.77 14.09 -0.09
C LEU A 82 28.86 13.01 -0.13
N ARG A 83 29.04 12.31 0.99
CA ARG A 83 30.05 11.24 1.14
C ARG A 83 29.93 10.15 0.07
N ILE A 84 28.72 9.91 -0.45
CA ILE A 84 28.45 8.91 -1.49
C ILE A 84 29.16 9.17 -2.81
N PHE A 85 29.51 10.43 -3.11
CA PHE A 85 30.19 10.86 -4.33
C PHE A 85 31.68 11.16 -4.12
N LYS A 86 32.22 10.95 -2.91
CA LYS A 86 33.65 11.15 -2.65
C LYS A 86 34.47 10.21 -3.54
N ASP A 87 35.49 10.76 -4.21
CA ASP A 87 36.42 10.06 -5.09
C ASP A 87 35.74 9.32 -6.28
N LYS A 88 34.55 9.76 -6.68
CA LYS A 88 33.80 9.21 -7.82
C LYS A 88 33.56 10.27 -8.89
N LEU A 89 33.49 9.81 -10.14
CA LEU A 89 32.99 10.60 -11.25
C LEU A 89 31.45 10.65 -11.21
N ALA A 90 30.88 11.84 -11.19
CA ALA A 90 29.44 12.05 -11.15
C ALA A 90 28.96 12.68 -12.46
N PHE A 91 27.87 12.14 -13.02
CA PHE A 91 27.17 12.70 -14.17
C PHE A 91 25.78 13.12 -13.73
N ALA A 92 25.37 14.34 -14.10
CA ALA A 92 24.01 14.81 -13.92
C ALA A 92 23.23 14.61 -15.22
N LEU A 93 22.21 13.76 -15.19
CA LEU A 93 21.31 13.54 -16.32
C LEU A 93 20.02 14.33 -16.09
N LYS A 94 19.66 15.20 -17.03
CA LYS A 94 18.33 15.83 -17.08
C LYS A 94 17.59 15.28 -18.29
N ALA A 95 16.58 14.46 -18.04
CA ALA A 95 15.77 13.83 -19.07
C ALA A 95 14.27 14.06 -18.79
N PRO A 96 13.41 14.07 -19.82
CA PRO A 96 11.95 14.12 -19.65
C PRO A 96 11.42 12.94 -18.84
N SER A 97 10.24 13.10 -18.22
CA SER A 97 9.62 12.08 -17.36
C SER A 97 9.36 10.74 -18.05
N ASP A 98 9.16 10.76 -19.37
CA ASP A 98 8.86 9.56 -20.16
C ASP A 98 10.13 8.83 -20.64
N SER A 99 11.31 9.24 -20.15
CA SER A 99 12.58 8.62 -20.55
C SER A 99 12.78 7.28 -19.86
N VAL A 100 13.16 6.26 -20.63
CA VAL A 100 13.52 4.95 -20.11
C VAL A 100 15.03 4.88 -19.92
N MET A 101 15.48 4.42 -18.76
CA MET A 101 16.89 4.12 -18.48
C MET A 101 17.10 2.61 -18.66
N GLU A 102 17.96 2.24 -19.62
CA GLU A 102 18.43 0.87 -19.81
C GLU A 102 19.84 0.74 -19.20
N CYS A 103 20.07 -0.36 -18.49
CA CYS A 103 21.32 -0.65 -17.77
C CYS A 103 22.03 -1.87 -18.37
#